data_AF-A0A402C3C0-F1
#
_entry.id   AF-A0A402C3C0-F1
#
_cell.length_a   1.000
_cell.length_b   1.000
_cell.length_c   1.000
_cell.angle_alpha   90.00
_cell.angle_beta   90.00
_cell.angle_gamma   90.00
#
_symmetry.space_group_name_H-M   'P 1'
#
loop_
_entity.id
_entity.type
_entity.pdbx_description
1 polymer ?
#
loop_
_entity_poly.entity_id
_entity_poly.type
_entity_poly.pdbx_seq_one_letter_code
_entity_poly.pdbx_strand_id
1 'polypeptide(L)'
;MVDSVARWGHGRARIVRSVGVTTLTVRPQRVRCRDCGATYVLLPTALQVRRADTTEVIGIVLAYTAKGLGFRSIGERMGRPESTGIDRAPLAAPDYW
;
A
#
# COMPACT_ATOMS: atom_id res chain seq x y z
N MET A 1 -14.40 28.44 -3.23
CA MET A 1 -13.42 28.10 -4.29
C MET A 1 -12.70 26.82 -3.89
N VAL A 2 -13.41 25.68 -3.87
CA VAL A 2 -12.87 24.38 -3.40
C VAL A 2 -13.09 23.21 -4.37
N ASP A 3 -13.75 23.44 -5.52
CA ASP A 3 -14.07 22.39 -6.49
C ASP A 3 -13.14 22.38 -7.72
N SER A 4 -11.89 22.81 -7.54
CA SER A 4 -10.89 22.77 -8.60
C SER A 4 -10.43 21.35 -8.89
N VAL A 5 -10.64 20.38 -8.00
CA VAL A 5 -10.13 19.00 -8.17
C VAL A 5 -11.27 18.06 -8.51
N ALA A 6 -11.20 17.44 -9.69
CA ALA A 6 -12.21 16.51 -10.18
C ALA A 6 -11.68 15.07 -10.27
N ARG A 7 -12.59 14.10 -10.14
CA ARG A 7 -12.28 12.71 -10.44
C ARG A 7 -11.84 12.58 -11.90
N TRP A 8 -10.71 11.92 -12.15
CA TRP A 8 -10.15 11.72 -13.49
C TRP A 8 -10.11 10.24 -13.89
N GLY A 9 -10.06 9.33 -12.91
CA GLY A 9 -10.06 7.89 -13.13
C GLY A 9 -9.28 7.16 -12.04
N HIS A 10 -8.69 6.01 -12.37
CA HIS A 10 -7.87 5.23 -11.46
C HIS A 10 -6.45 5.03 -12.01
N GLY A 11 -5.49 4.86 -11.09
CA GLY A 11 -4.16 4.36 -11.40
C GLY A 11 -4.15 2.85 -11.59
N ARG A 12 -2.98 2.31 -11.91
CA ARG A 12 -2.79 0.87 -12.02
C ARG A 12 -3.14 0.18 -10.69
N ALA A 13 -3.86 -0.93 -10.76
CA ALA A 13 -4.09 -1.80 -9.63
C ALA A 13 -2.76 -2.26 -9.02
N ARG A 14 -2.69 -2.29 -7.70
CA ARG A 14 -1.53 -2.77 -6.94
C ARG A 14 -2.00 -3.77 -5.90
N ILE A 15 -1.18 -4.77 -5.65
CA ILE A 15 -1.33 -5.65 -4.51
C ILE A 15 -0.36 -5.14 -3.44
N VAL A 16 -0.86 -4.96 -2.23
CA VAL A 16 -0.11 -4.46 -1.07
C VAL A 16 -0.27 -5.47 0.06
N ARG A 17 0.82 -5.76 0.73
CA ARG A 17 0.92 -6.68 1.87
C ARG A 17 0.38 -6.01 3.12
N SER A 18 -0.57 -6.65 3.79
CA SER A 18 -1.10 -6.22 5.08
C SER A 18 -0.61 -7.14 6.21
N VAL A 19 -1.13 -6.92 7.41
CA VAL A 19 -0.80 -7.70 8.62
C VAL A 19 -1.05 -9.20 8.38
N GLY A 20 -0.15 -10.04 8.89
CA GLY A 20 -0.17 -11.48 8.65
C GLY A 20 0.03 -11.84 7.18
N VAL A 21 -0.67 -12.86 6.70
CA VAL A 21 -0.61 -13.35 5.30
C VAL A 21 -1.57 -12.61 4.35
N THR A 22 -2.26 -11.57 4.84
CA THR A 22 -3.28 -10.85 4.08
C THR A 22 -2.65 -9.92 3.04
N THR A 23 -3.31 -9.83 1.88
CA THR A 23 -3.00 -8.84 0.84
C THR A 23 -4.23 -8.00 0.51
N LEU A 24 -3.99 -6.75 0.13
CA LEU A 24 -4.98 -5.79 -0.29
C LEU A 24 -4.75 -5.46 -1.76
N THR A 25 -5.76 -5.67 -2.59
CA THR A 25 -5.78 -5.12 -3.95
C THR A 25 -6.33 -3.70 -3.88
N VAL A 26 -5.58 -2.73 -4.40
CA VAL A 26 -5.96 -1.30 -4.37
C VAL A 26 -5.83 -0.68 -5.76
N ARG A 27 -6.78 0.18 -6.12
CA ARG A 27 -6.75 0.99 -7.36
C ARG A 27 -6.77 2.47 -7.01
N PRO A 28 -5.60 3.11 -6.79
CA PRO A 28 -5.52 4.49 -6.33
C PRO A 28 -6.31 5.44 -7.23
N GLN A 29 -7.12 6.31 -6.64
CA GLN A 29 -7.89 7.27 -7.41
C GLN A 29 -6.97 8.34 -8.00
N ARG A 30 -7.19 8.68 -9.27
CA ARG A 30 -6.58 9.83 -9.93
C ARG A 30 -7.55 10.98 -9.92
N VAL A 31 -7.04 12.15 -9.57
CA VAL A 31 -7.77 13.41 -9.64
C VAL A 31 -7.02 14.39 -10.51
N ARG A 32 -7.75 15.28 -11.16
CA ARG A 32 -7.18 16.31 -12.03
C ARG A 32 -7.65 17.68 -11.56
N CYS A 33 -6.73 18.62 -11.43
CA CYS A 33 -7.04 20.01 -11.20
C CYS A 33 -7.62 20.61 -12.49
N ARG A 34 -8.78 21.23 -12.42
CA ARG A 34 -9.46 21.93 -13.51
C ARG A 34 -8.79 23.27 -13.83
N ASP A 35 -8.14 23.90 -12.85
CA ASP A 35 -7.52 25.22 -13.02
C ASP A 35 -6.13 25.10 -13.67
N CYS A 36 -5.29 24.18 -13.21
CA CYS A 36 -3.91 24.04 -13.71
C CYS A 36 -3.67 22.77 -14.55
N GLY A 37 -4.66 21.88 -14.67
CA GLY A 37 -4.57 20.65 -15.46
C GLY A 37 -3.74 19.52 -14.84
N ALA A 38 -3.07 19.74 -13.70
CA ALA A 38 -2.20 18.76 -13.04
C ALA A 38 -2.99 17.52 -12.56
N THR A 39 -2.36 16.34 -12.65
CA THR A 39 -2.95 15.07 -12.18
C THR A 39 -2.26 14.57 -10.92
N TYR A 40 -3.05 14.25 -9.90
CA TYR A 40 -2.59 13.70 -8.64
C TYR A 40 -3.14 12.29 -8.43
N VAL A 41 -2.39 11.46 -7.71
CA VAL A 41 -2.84 10.15 -7.24
C VAL A 41 -3.15 10.28 -5.76
N LEU A 42 -4.41 10.05 -5.40
CA LEU A 42 -4.84 9.99 -4.00
C LEU A 42 -4.51 8.60 -3.46
N LEU A 43 -3.53 8.55 -2.55
CA LEU A 43 -3.16 7.34 -1.83
C LEU A 43 -3.95 7.28 -0.52
N PRO A 44 -4.70 6.19 -0.27
CA PRO A 44 -5.25 5.91 1.06
C PRO A 44 -4.15 5.92 2.12
N THR A 45 -4.47 6.28 3.36
CA THR A 45 -3.54 6.33 4.50
C THR A 45 -2.84 5.00 4.78
N ALA A 46 -3.50 3.89 4.43
CA ALA A 46 -2.93 2.55 4.51
C ALA A 46 -1.76 2.32 3.53
N LEU A 47 -1.55 3.19 2.53
CA LEU A 47 -0.53 3.05 1.50
C LEU A 47 0.59 4.08 1.62
N GLN A 48 1.81 3.65 1.29
CA GLN A 48 2.96 4.53 1.15
C GLN A 48 3.50 4.49 -0.29
N VAL A 49 4.02 5.63 -0.75
CA VAL A 49 4.60 5.77 -2.09
C VAL A 49 5.71 4.73 -2.26
N ARG A 50 5.64 3.95 -3.35
CA ARG A 50 6.65 2.94 -3.75
C ARG A 50 6.88 1.80 -2.72
N ARG A 51 6.01 1.63 -1.73
CA ARG A 51 6.09 0.49 -0.80
C ARG A 51 5.10 -0.61 -1.18
N ALA A 52 5.52 -1.85 -0.94
CA ALA A 52 4.70 -3.04 -1.16
C ALA A 52 3.93 -3.45 0.11
N ASP A 53 4.20 -2.81 1.25
CA ASP A 53 3.58 -3.08 2.54
C ASP A 53 2.69 -1.91 2.97
N THR A 54 1.63 -2.21 3.72
CA THR A 54 0.78 -1.18 4.30
C THR A 54 1.54 -0.35 5.33
N THR A 55 1.08 0.88 5.56
CA THR A 55 1.60 1.74 6.63
C THR A 55 1.60 1.04 7.99
N GLU A 56 0.57 0.22 8.25
CA GLU A 56 0.46 -0.58 9.48
C GLU A 56 1.56 -1.63 9.61
N VAL A 57 1.84 -2.41 8.56
CA VAL A 57 2.94 -3.39 8.55
C VAL A 57 4.28 -2.71 8.81
N ILE A 58 4.52 -1.57 8.17
CA ILE A 58 5.75 -0.79 8.38
C ILE A 58 5.84 -0.35 9.84
N GLY A 59 4.75 0.16 10.43
CA GLY A 59 4.69 0.55 11.84
C GLY A 59 4.98 -0.61 12.79
N ILE A 60 4.40 -1.79 12.54
CA ILE A 60 4.65 -3.00 13.35
C ILE A 60 6.12 -3.42 13.28
N VAL A 61 6.73 -3.42 12.10
CA VAL A 61 8.15 -3.74 11.92
C VAL A 61 9.04 -2.72 12.66
N LEU A 62 8.73 -1.43 12.55
CA LEU A 62 9.45 -0.39 13.29
C LEU A 62 9.31 -0.57 14.81
N ALA A 63 8.14 -0.92 15.31
CA ALA A 63 7.93 -1.19 16.73
C ALA A 63 8.71 -2.44 17.21
N TYR A 64 8.78 -3.50 16.40
CA TYR A 64 9.57 -4.69 16.75
C TYR A 64 11.08 -4.44 16.69
N THR A 65 11.56 -3.71 15.69
CA THR A 65 12.98 -3.33 15.60
C THR A 65 13.39 -2.43 16.77
N ALA A 66 12.54 -1.48 17.18
CA ALA A 66 12.77 -0.67 18.38
C ALA A 66 12.82 -1.50 19.68
N LYS A 67 12.16 -2.66 19.71
CA LYS A 67 12.23 -3.65 20.81
C LYS A 67 13.43 -4.60 20.70
N GLY A 68 14.32 -4.41 19.73
CA GLY A 68 15.53 -5.20 19.55
C GLY A 68 15.34 -6.55 18.83
N LEU A 69 14.20 -6.77 18.16
CA LEU A 69 14.00 -8.02 17.42
C LEU A 69 14.79 -8.00 16.10
N GLY A 70 15.45 -9.12 15.80
CA GLY A 70 16.11 -9.33 14.51
C GLY A 70 15.12 -9.56 13.36
N PHE A 71 15.54 -9.27 12.12
CA PHE A 71 14.70 -9.37 10.94
C PHE A 71 14.09 -10.76 10.69
N ARG A 72 14.83 -11.84 11.01
CA ARG A 72 14.31 -13.22 10.89
C ARG A 72 13.10 -13.45 11.81
N SER A 73 13.24 -13.12 13.09
CA SER A 73 12.16 -13.25 14.06
C SER A 73 10.96 -12.36 13.74
N ILE A 74 11.20 -11.19 13.15
CA ILE A 74 10.13 -10.32 12.63
C ILE A 74 9.44 -10.99 11.44
N GLY A 75 10.21 -11.54 10.48
CA GLY A 75 9.67 -12.26 9.33
C GLY A 75 8.75 -13.41 9.74
N GLU A 76 9.21 -14.27 10.65
CA GLU A 76 8.42 -15.37 11.23
C GLU A 76 7.11 -14.87 11.85
N ARG A 77 7.17 -13.83 12.70
CA ARG A 77 5.98 -13.22 13.32
C ARG A 77 5.02 -12.61 12.32
N MET A 78 5.53 -12.16 11.18
CA MET A 78 4.73 -11.57 10.11
C MET A 78 4.25 -12.61 9.09
N GLY A 79 4.60 -13.89 9.26
CA GLY A 79 4.30 -14.95 8.30
C GLY A 79 5.02 -14.75 6.95
N ARG A 80 6.22 -14.16 6.97
CA ARG A 80 6.95 -13.74 5.77
C ARG A 80 8.33 -14.39 5.69
N PRO A 81 8.73 -14.93 4.52
CA PRO A 81 10.10 -15.32 4.29
C PRO A 81 11.04 -14.11 4.32
N GLU A 82 12.30 -14.33 4.69
CA GLU A 82 13.37 -13.34 4.60
C GLU A 82 13.50 -12.88 3.14
N SER A 83 13.06 -11.65 2.85
CA SER A 83 12.69 -11.27 1.48
C SER A 83 13.88 -10.76 0.66
N THR A 84 14.07 -11.30 -0.56
CA THR A 84 14.88 -10.66 -1.62
C THR A 84 14.18 -10.59 -3.00
N GLY A 85 12.87 -10.85 -3.10
CA GLY A 85 12.20 -10.95 -4.41
C GLY A 85 10.80 -10.33 -4.49
N ILE A 86 10.41 -9.91 -5.71
CA ILE A 86 9.04 -9.58 -6.10
C ILE A 86 8.19 -10.85 -5.97
N ASP A 87 7.62 -11.04 -4.79
CA ASP A 87 6.52 -11.97 -4.60
C ASP A 87 5.24 -11.29 -5.08
N ARG A 88 4.71 -11.77 -6.21
CA ARG A 88 3.40 -11.41 -6.73
C ARG A 88 2.39 -12.35 -6.07
N ALA A 89 1.65 -11.85 -5.08
CA ALA A 89 0.45 -12.57 -4.67
C ALA A 89 -0.50 -12.71 -5.87
N PRO A 90 -1.27 -13.81 -5.97
CA PRO A 90 -2.27 -13.95 -7.01
C PRO A 90 -3.29 -12.79 -6.93
N LEU A 91 -3.65 -12.25 -8.11
CA LEU A 91 -4.67 -11.21 -8.25
C LEU A 91 -6.05 -11.79 -7.91
N ALA A 92 -6.37 -11.94 -6.63
CA ALA A 92 -7.75 -12.06 -6.19
C ALA A 92 -8.33 -10.64 -6.08
N ALA A 93 -9.29 -10.33 -6.94
CA ALA A 93 -10.10 -9.12 -6.81
C ALA A 93 -11.16 -9.38 -5.75
N PRO A 94 -11.24 -8.61 -4.66
CA PRO A 94 -12.48 -8.53 -3.90
C PRO A 94 -13.49 -7.69 -4.68
N ASP A 95 -14.73 -8.17 -4.70
CA ASP A 95 -15.89 -7.58 -5.39
C ASP A 95 -16.46 -6.37 -4.64
N TYR A 96 -15.66 -5.30 -4.53
CA TYR A 96 -16.17 -3.98 -4.17
C TYR A 96 -15.21 -2.88 -4.64
N TRP A 97 -15.58 -2.22 -5.74
CA TRP A 97 -15.13 -0.87 -6.15
C TRP A 97 -16.31 -0.10 -6.71
#